data_AF-A0A1I7NRV6-F1
#
_entry.id   AF-A0A1I7NRV6-F1
#
_cell.length_a   1.000
_cell.length_b   1.000
_cell.length_c   1.000
_cell.angle_alpha   90.00
_cell.angle_beta   90.00
_cell.angle_gamma   90.00
#
_symmetry.space_group_name_H-M   'P 1'
#
loop_
_entity.id
_entity.type
_entity.pdbx_description
1 polymer ?
#
loop_
_entity_poly.entity_id
_entity_poly.type
_entity_poly.pdbx_seq_one_letter_code
_entity_poly.pdbx_strand_id
1 'polypeptide(L)'
;MANDLSTPLTGRKQRAQSRLGRPHLPLARIFFGLIAIIVIGVVARLILVEDPMGGRPSMEAGIVETRVGNSVADNSATGPATITADPHQTLAHNTTAPALMPQEASTVPLETASGGSLALVPDLVEETANGPIPRMSGAGERPFDAYRYTAGAVGTGPRIALIVTGLGINEQGSLDAIAQLPDLVTLAFAPYGKALEKTVGVARGGGHEVMLEVPLEPFDYPQNDPGPHTLLTGEPPRQNLDKLFWLMARFGGYFGVINNMGARFTASAADFNPIMEELGARGLGYIDDGSSNRSVSQQLAGSNEVPYARARILVDANPARASILSTLASLETEALEHGSAIGIVSALPISIQTISEWSAELDAKGIELVPASALMQ
;
A
#
# COMPACT_ATOMS: atom_id res chain seq x y z
N MET A 1 -82.82 50.30 -55.22
CA MET A 1 -82.15 51.01 -56.34
C MET A 1 -80.83 51.56 -55.83
N ALA A 2 -79.82 51.58 -56.71
CA ALA A 2 -78.49 52.20 -56.60
C ALA A 2 -77.36 51.40 -55.94
N ASN A 3 -76.29 51.25 -56.74
CA ASN A 3 -74.94 50.73 -56.50
C ASN A 3 -74.11 51.62 -55.56
N ASP A 4 -73.05 51.06 -54.94
CA ASP A 4 -71.64 51.47 -55.17
C ASP A 4 -70.69 50.63 -54.28
N LEU A 5 -69.72 49.91 -54.87
CA LEU A 5 -68.32 50.33 -55.08
C LEU A 5 -67.51 50.60 -53.79
N SER A 6 -66.79 49.59 -53.33
CA SER A 6 -65.50 49.76 -52.64
C SER A 6 -64.64 48.48 -52.70
N THR A 7 -63.74 48.44 -53.68
CA THR A 7 -62.55 47.55 -53.75
C THR A 7 -61.39 48.26 -52.99
N PRO A 8 -60.33 47.59 -52.44
CA PRO A 8 -59.80 46.30 -52.88
C PRO A 8 -59.34 45.28 -51.82
N LEU A 9 -59.44 44.00 -52.19
CA LEU A 9 -58.58 42.94 -51.67
C LEU A 9 -57.20 43.05 -52.33
N THR A 10 -56.17 43.33 -51.55
CA THR A 10 -54.78 43.11 -51.94
C THR A 10 -54.07 42.20 -50.95
N GLY A 11 -53.48 41.14 -51.49
CA GLY A 11 -52.20 40.61 -51.01
C GLY A 11 -52.26 39.48 -49.98
N ARG A 12 -52.26 38.22 -50.45
CA ARG A 12 -51.10 37.35 -50.18
C ARG A 12 -51.05 36.14 -51.11
N LYS A 13 -49.86 36.01 -51.70
CA LYS A 13 -49.38 35.01 -52.66
C LYS A 13 -49.71 33.57 -52.22
N GLN A 14 -50.45 32.84 -53.07
CA GLN A 14 -50.43 31.38 -53.06
C GLN A 14 -49.12 30.92 -53.72
N ARG A 15 -48.26 30.26 -52.93
CA ARG A 15 -47.07 29.57 -53.44
C ARG A 15 -47.46 28.10 -53.59
N ALA A 16 -47.54 27.64 -54.84
CA ALA A 16 -47.79 26.25 -55.18
C ALA A 16 -46.68 25.36 -54.60
N GLN A 17 -47.07 24.38 -53.77
CA GLN A 17 -46.19 23.29 -53.35
C GLN A 17 -46.21 22.20 -54.41
N SER A 18 -45.12 22.05 -55.14
CA SER A 18 -44.84 20.89 -55.98
C SER A 18 -44.57 19.67 -55.09
N ARG A 19 -45.37 18.61 -55.28
CA ARG A 19 -45.07 17.27 -54.75
C ARG A 19 -44.01 16.63 -55.62
N LEU A 20 -42.75 16.61 -55.17
CA LEU A 20 -41.74 15.67 -55.65
C LEU A 20 -41.57 14.56 -54.60
N GLY A 21 -41.92 13.33 -54.96
CA GLY A 21 -41.70 12.14 -54.15
C GLY A 21 -40.21 11.88 -53.96
N ARG A 22 -39.78 11.66 -52.71
CA ARG A 22 -38.42 11.23 -52.38
C ARG A 22 -38.31 9.70 -52.54
N PRO A 23 -37.24 9.16 -53.16
CA PRO A 23 -37.04 7.73 -53.22
C PRO A 23 -36.68 7.18 -51.83
N HIS A 24 -37.35 6.09 -51.45
CA HIS A 24 -37.10 5.35 -50.20
C HIS A 24 -35.89 4.44 -50.42
N LEU A 25 -34.71 4.88 -49.98
CA LEU A 25 -33.53 4.02 -49.88
C LEU A 25 -33.77 2.97 -48.78
N PRO A 26 -33.53 1.67 -49.03
CA PRO A 26 -33.80 0.62 -48.06
C PRO A 26 -32.69 0.56 -47.00
N LEU A 27 -32.67 1.53 -46.08
CA LEU A 27 -31.69 1.65 -45.00
C LEU A 27 -31.50 0.34 -44.22
N ALA A 28 -32.59 -0.41 -43.99
CA ALA A 28 -32.55 -1.70 -43.29
C ALA A 28 -31.69 -2.75 -44.01
N ARG A 29 -31.69 -2.76 -45.35
CA ARG A 29 -30.89 -3.71 -46.14
C ARG A 29 -29.41 -3.34 -46.14
N ILE A 30 -29.10 -2.05 -46.11
CA ILE A 30 -27.73 -1.55 -46.00
C ILE A 30 -27.16 -1.92 -44.63
N PHE A 31 -27.93 -1.71 -43.55
CA PHE A 31 -27.51 -2.07 -42.19
C PHE A 31 -27.27 -3.58 -42.04
N PHE A 32 -28.16 -4.41 -42.61
CA PHE A 32 -28.00 -5.86 -42.57
C PHE A 32 -26.74 -6.33 -43.32
N GLY A 33 -26.43 -5.74 -44.47
CA GLY A 33 -25.20 -6.01 -45.21
C GLY A 33 -23.95 -5.64 -44.42
N LEU A 34 -23.97 -4.52 -43.70
CA LEU A 34 -22.84 -4.04 -42.90
C LEU A 34 -22.55 -4.97 -41.70
N ILE A 35 -23.60 -5.42 -41.02
CA ILE A 35 -23.49 -6.41 -39.93
C ILE A 35 -22.93 -7.74 -40.46
N ALA A 36 -23.41 -8.21 -41.61
CA ALA A 36 -22.92 -9.46 -42.21
C ALA A 36 -21.41 -9.39 -42.52
N ILE A 37 -20.91 -8.26 -43.02
CA ILE A 37 -19.47 -8.06 -43.29
C ILE A 37 -18.65 -8.12 -42.00
N ILE A 38 -19.12 -7.51 -40.91
CA ILE A 38 -18.42 -7.54 -39.61
C ILE A 38 -18.33 -8.97 -39.09
N VAL A 39 -19.44 -9.73 -39.13
CA VAL A 39 -19.48 -11.12 -38.67
C VAL A 39 -18.53 -11.99 -39.50
N ILE A 40 -18.52 -11.84 -40.82
CA ILE A 40 -17.59 -12.54 -41.71
C ILE A 40 -16.14 -12.20 -41.36
N GLY A 41 -15.83 -10.92 -41.08
CA GLY A 41 -14.48 -10.50 -40.67
C GLY A 41 -14.02 -11.14 -39.36
N VAL A 42 -14.90 -11.24 -38.36
CA VAL A 42 -14.59 -11.87 -37.07
C VAL A 42 -14.37 -13.37 -37.24
N VAL A 43 -15.23 -14.05 -38.00
CA VAL A 43 -15.10 -15.48 -38.27
C VAL A 43 -13.83 -15.78 -39.08
N ALA A 44 -13.53 -14.96 -40.10
CA ALA A 44 -12.31 -15.08 -40.86
C ALA A 44 -11.07 -14.91 -39.98
N ARG A 45 -11.07 -13.95 -39.04
CA ARG A 45 -9.96 -13.78 -38.09
C ARG A 45 -9.79 -15.00 -37.19
N LEU A 46 -10.88 -15.59 -36.70
CA LEU A 46 -10.82 -16.79 -35.85
C LEU A 46 -10.31 -18.03 -36.60
N ILE A 47 -10.56 -18.14 -37.90
CA ILE A 47 -10.12 -19.28 -38.72
C ILE A 47 -8.68 -19.08 -39.25
N LEU A 48 -8.30 -17.86 -39.62
CA LEU A 48 -6.98 -17.58 -40.23
C LEU A 48 -5.88 -17.29 -39.22
N VAL A 49 -6.21 -16.93 -37.98
CA VAL A 49 -5.22 -16.61 -36.94
C VAL A 49 -5.21 -17.73 -35.91
N GLU A 50 -4.50 -18.82 -36.22
CA GLU A 50 -4.10 -19.82 -35.25
C GLU A 50 -2.78 -19.37 -34.61
N ASP A 51 -2.88 -18.56 -33.54
CA ASP A 51 -1.74 -18.23 -32.67
C ASP A 51 -1.91 -18.96 -31.33
N PRO A 52 -1.39 -20.20 -31.19
CA PRO A 52 -1.58 -21.01 -29.99
C PRO A 52 -0.88 -20.45 -28.74
N MET A 53 -0.06 -19.39 -28.85
CA MET A 53 0.69 -18.82 -27.70
C MET A 53 0.49 -17.30 -27.51
N GLY A 54 -0.48 -16.69 -28.21
CA GLY A 54 -1.01 -15.37 -27.87
C GLY A 54 0.02 -14.25 -27.71
N GLY A 55 1.08 -14.25 -28.53
CA GLY A 55 2.08 -13.18 -28.56
C GLY A 55 2.96 -13.01 -27.32
N ARG A 56 3.07 -14.03 -26.44
CA ARG A 56 4.03 -13.97 -25.31
C ARG A 56 5.42 -14.46 -25.78
N PRO A 57 6.50 -13.67 -25.62
CA PRO A 57 7.85 -14.17 -25.86
C PRO A 57 8.13 -15.27 -24.83
N SER A 58 8.38 -16.50 -25.30
CA SER A 58 8.83 -17.61 -24.47
C SER A 58 10.20 -18.06 -24.95
N MET A 59 11.10 -18.34 -24.00
CA MET A 59 12.44 -18.83 -24.24
C MET A 59 12.64 -20.05 -23.34
N GLU A 60 12.83 -21.23 -23.92
CA GLU A 60 13.25 -22.43 -23.19
C GLU A 60 14.75 -22.32 -22.91
N ALA A 61 15.11 -22.10 -21.65
CA ALA A 61 16.49 -22.21 -21.19
C ALA A 61 16.72 -23.62 -20.64
N GLY A 62 17.59 -24.40 -21.30
CA GLY A 62 18.04 -25.69 -20.79
C GLY A 62 18.83 -25.51 -19.50
N ILE A 63 18.38 -26.13 -18.42
CA ILE A 63 19.11 -26.16 -17.16
C ILE A 63 20.30 -27.12 -17.34
N VAL A 64 21.47 -26.57 -17.65
CA VAL A 64 22.74 -27.27 -17.42
C VAL A 64 23.06 -27.08 -15.94
N GLU A 65 22.85 -28.15 -15.16
CA GLU A 65 23.19 -28.21 -13.75
C GLU A 65 24.72 -28.20 -13.58
N THR A 66 25.31 -27.02 -13.40
CA THR A 66 26.69 -26.89 -12.91
C THR A 66 26.64 -26.51 -11.44
N ARG A 67 26.19 -27.45 -10.60
CA ARG A 67 26.36 -27.35 -9.15
C ARG A 67 27.81 -27.63 -8.84
N VAL A 68 28.63 -26.58 -8.67
CA VAL A 68 29.93 -26.73 -8.02
C VAL A 68 29.65 -27.08 -6.56
N GLY A 69 29.86 -28.36 -6.22
CA GLY A 69 29.74 -28.87 -4.86
C GLY A 69 30.71 -28.14 -3.93
N ASN A 70 30.21 -27.81 -2.74
CA ASN A 70 31.00 -27.22 -1.67
C ASN A 70 32.03 -28.24 -1.16
N SER A 71 33.29 -28.12 -1.57
CA SER A 71 34.38 -29.05 -1.26
C SER A 71 34.76 -29.13 0.23
N VAL A 72 34.18 -28.27 1.07
CA VAL A 72 34.35 -28.31 2.53
C VAL A 72 33.42 -29.35 3.18
N ALA A 73 32.28 -29.67 2.57
CA ALA A 73 31.34 -30.65 3.09
C ALA A 73 31.77 -32.11 2.81
N ASP A 74 32.47 -32.36 1.70
CA ASP A 74 32.87 -33.71 1.28
C ASP A 74 34.07 -34.28 2.06
N ASN A 75 34.84 -33.43 2.77
CA ASN A 75 36.03 -33.87 3.51
C ASN A 75 35.77 -34.24 4.99
N SER A 76 34.53 -34.14 5.48
CA SER A 76 34.22 -34.34 6.90
C SER A 76 33.50 -35.64 7.23
N ALA A 77 33.35 -36.57 6.28
CA ALA A 77 32.69 -37.85 6.54
C ALA A 77 33.46 -39.04 5.96
N THR A 78 34.45 -39.54 6.72
CA THR A 78 34.93 -40.91 6.56
C THR A 78 35.29 -41.50 7.92
N GLY A 79 34.40 -42.34 8.45
CA GLY A 79 34.70 -43.25 9.56
C GLY A 79 33.47 -43.64 10.38
N PRO A 80 33.23 -44.94 10.63
CA PRO A 80 32.12 -45.37 11.49
C PRO A 80 32.45 -45.05 12.95
N ALA A 81 31.69 -44.12 13.55
CA ALA A 81 31.77 -43.84 14.98
C ALA A 81 31.13 -44.99 15.77
N THR A 82 31.97 -45.83 16.37
CA THR A 82 31.54 -46.79 17.39
C THR A 82 31.38 -46.05 18.71
N ILE A 83 30.15 -45.93 19.20
CA ILE A 83 29.88 -45.42 20.55
C ILE A 83 30.18 -46.56 21.53
N THR A 84 31.32 -46.49 22.21
CA THR A 84 31.59 -47.27 23.41
C THR A 84 31.20 -46.41 24.62
N ALA A 85 30.17 -46.83 25.33
CA ALA A 85 29.90 -46.35 26.66
C ALA A 85 30.80 -47.11 27.64
N ASP A 86 31.49 -46.41 28.54
CA ASP A 86 31.90 -47.00 29.81
C ASP A 86 31.80 -45.98 30.96
N PRO A 87 31.37 -46.40 32.17
CA PRO A 87 31.02 -45.54 33.29
C PRO A 87 32.16 -45.40 34.31
N HIS A 88 31.97 -44.47 35.26
CA HIS A 88 32.79 -44.17 36.44
C HIS A 88 33.96 -43.19 36.23
N GLN A 89 33.83 -41.98 36.79
CA GLN A 89 34.61 -41.58 37.97
C GLN A 89 34.18 -40.20 38.52
N THR A 90 34.16 -40.15 39.84
CA THR A 90 33.69 -39.07 40.71
C THR A 90 34.85 -38.27 41.32
N LEU A 91 34.50 -37.11 41.90
CA LEU A 91 35.11 -36.37 43.03
C LEU A 91 35.93 -35.10 42.71
N ALA A 92 35.28 -33.96 42.98
CA ALA A 92 35.66 -32.87 43.89
C ALA A 92 37.15 -32.57 44.20
N HIS A 93 37.54 -31.30 44.13
CA HIS A 93 37.88 -30.49 45.33
C HIS A 93 38.07 -28.98 45.04
N ASN A 94 37.70 -28.20 46.06
CA ASN A 94 37.70 -26.75 46.22
C ASN A 94 39.05 -26.03 45.99
N THR A 95 39.01 -24.72 45.70
CA THR A 95 39.75 -23.62 46.39
C THR A 95 39.24 -22.26 45.84
N THR A 96 38.35 -21.53 46.56
CA THR A 96 38.60 -20.33 47.41
C THR A 96 38.93 -19.01 46.67
N ALA A 97 37.90 -18.15 46.50
CA ALA A 97 37.75 -16.69 46.81
C ALA A 97 38.93 -15.67 46.62
N PRO A 98 38.66 -14.34 46.42
CA PRO A 98 37.58 -13.60 47.08
C PRO A 98 36.76 -12.59 46.24
N ALA A 99 35.60 -12.27 46.80
CA ALA A 99 34.65 -11.24 46.40
C ALA A 99 35.07 -9.83 46.86
N LEU A 100 34.65 -8.83 46.10
CA LEU A 100 34.58 -7.42 46.51
C LEU A 100 33.15 -6.91 46.27
N MET A 101 32.61 -6.27 47.30
CA MET A 101 31.24 -5.75 47.43
C MET A 101 30.99 -4.48 46.58
N PRO A 102 29.71 -4.05 46.42
CA PRO A 102 29.28 -3.09 45.41
C PRO A 102 29.38 -1.63 45.89
N GLN A 103 29.57 -0.70 44.95
CA GLN A 103 29.57 0.74 45.22
C GLN A 103 28.42 1.43 44.49
N GLU A 104 27.60 2.14 45.26
CA GLU A 104 26.44 2.93 44.85
C GLU A 104 26.84 4.25 44.14
N ALA A 105 25.95 4.63 43.22
CA ALA A 105 25.50 5.98 42.85
C ALA A 105 26.51 7.03 42.35
N SER A 106 26.34 7.40 41.07
CA SER A 106 26.33 8.80 40.66
C SER A 106 25.33 8.99 39.51
N THR A 107 24.20 9.60 39.88
CA THR A 107 23.16 10.11 38.99
C THR A 107 23.68 11.35 38.25
N VAL A 108 23.71 11.30 36.92
CA VAL A 108 23.72 12.49 36.07
C VAL A 108 22.37 12.49 35.32
N PRO A 109 21.53 13.53 35.45
CA PRO A 109 20.32 13.62 34.66
C PRO A 109 20.73 13.96 33.22
N LEU A 110 20.56 13.00 32.31
CA LEU A 110 20.62 13.28 30.89
C LEU A 110 19.25 13.83 30.49
N GLU A 111 19.22 15.10 30.11
CA GLU A 111 18.05 15.79 29.59
C GLU A 111 17.41 14.99 28.44
N THR A 112 16.09 14.96 28.51
CA THR A 112 15.13 14.39 27.57
C THR A 112 15.40 14.78 26.12
N ALA A 113 15.93 13.82 25.34
CA ALA A 113 15.55 13.65 23.95
C ALA A 113 14.33 12.72 23.94
N SER A 114 13.19 13.24 23.49
CA SER A 114 11.90 12.56 23.40
C SER A 114 11.93 11.46 22.33
N GLY A 115 12.59 10.33 22.62
CA GLY A 115 12.31 9.04 22.00
C GLY A 115 11.18 8.37 22.77
N GLY A 116 9.97 8.42 22.22
CA GLY A 116 8.80 7.77 22.81
C GLY A 116 9.08 6.32 23.14
N SER A 117 8.57 5.86 24.28
CA SER A 117 8.72 4.49 24.76
C SER A 117 8.51 3.47 23.63
N LEU A 118 9.47 2.56 23.45
CA LEU A 118 9.36 1.39 22.57
C LEU A 118 8.13 0.54 22.89
N ALA A 119 7.63 0.60 24.12
CA ALA A 119 6.43 -0.10 24.55
C ALA A 119 5.15 0.60 24.03
N LEU A 120 4.11 -0.20 23.79
CA LEU A 120 2.78 0.32 23.51
C LEU A 120 2.30 1.14 24.70
N VAL A 121 1.65 2.27 24.42
CA VAL A 121 1.00 3.08 25.46
C VAL A 121 -0.23 2.30 25.93
N PRO A 122 -0.29 1.85 27.20
CA PRO A 122 -1.36 0.97 27.67
C PRO A 122 -2.76 1.56 27.49
N ASP A 123 -2.89 2.88 27.66
CA ASP A 123 -4.16 3.59 27.54
C ASP A 123 -4.67 3.72 26.08
N LEU A 124 -3.83 3.40 25.10
CA LEU A 124 -4.15 3.42 23.67
C LEU A 124 -4.44 2.02 23.11
N VAL A 125 -4.63 1.02 23.98
CA VAL A 125 -4.86 -0.37 23.61
C VAL A 125 -6.08 -0.92 24.35
N GLU A 126 -6.89 -1.71 23.66
CA GLU A 126 -7.87 -2.61 24.29
C GLU A 126 -7.59 -4.07 23.96
N GLU A 127 -7.78 -4.93 24.96
CA GLU A 127 -7.68 -6.37 24.79
C GLU A 127 -8.93 -6.94 24.12
N THR A 128 -8.73 -7.77 23.10
CA THR A 128 -9.80 -8.52 22.42
C THR A 128 -9.47 -10.00 22.31
N ALA A 129 -10.42 -10.79 21.82
CA ALA A 129 -10.20 -12.22 21.57
C ALA A 129 -9.07 -12.49 20.57
N ASN A 130 -8.75 -11.54 19.68
CA ASN A 130 -7.69 -11.67 18.69
C ASN A 130 -6.33 -11.15 19.18
N GLY A 131 -6.30 -10.47 20.33
CA GLY A 131 -5.14 -9.73 20.85
C GLY A 131 -5.43 -8.24 21.07
N PRO A 132 -4.40 -7.47 21.47
CA PRO A 132 -4.51 -6.04 21.71
C PRO A 132 -4.76 -5.27 20.40
N ILE A 133 -5.71 -4.35 20.39
CA ILE A 133 -5.99 -3.46 19.25
C ILE A 133 -6.04 -1.98 19.66
N PRO A 134 -5.78 -1.03 18.76
CA PRO A 134 -5.71 0.39 19.12
C PRO A 134 -7.06 0.95 19.55
N ARG A 135 -7.05 1.85 20.54
CA ARG A 135 -8.21 2.65 20.95
C ARG A 135 -7.77 4.07 21.27
N MET A 136 -8.73 4.99 21.32
CA MET A 136 -8.50 6.28 21.97
C MET A 136 -8.43 6.13 23.49
N SER A 137 -7.59 6.95 24.12
CA SER A 137 -7.51 7.00 25.58
C SER A 137 -8.77 7.63 26.18
N GLY A 138 -8.99 7.43 27.49
CA GLY A 138 -10.07 8.10 28.21
C GLY A 138 -9.95 9.64 28.22
N ALA A 139 -8.75 10.17 27.94
CA ALA A 139 -8.48 11.60 27.81
C ALA A 139 -8.61 12.13 26.37
N GLY A 140 -8.96 11.26 25.40
CA GLY A 140 -9.11 11.63 23.99
C GLY A 140 -7.79 11.64 23.20
N GLU A 141 -6.71 11.08 23.74
CA GLU A 141 -5.48 10.89 22.97
C GLU A 141 -5.70 9.80 21.91
N ARG A 142 -5.25 10.09 20.68
CA ARG A 142 -5.42 9.21 19.52
C ARG A 142 -4.12 8.44 19.26
N PRO A 143 -4.18 7.15 18.88
CA PRO A 143 -3.02 6.42 18.36
C PRO A 143 -2.30 7.17 17.23
N PHE A 144 -3.05 7.87 16.37
CA PHE A 144 -2.47 8.74 15.34
C PHE A 144 -1.49 9.78 15.92
N ASP A 145 -1.86 10.45 17.03
CA ASP A 145 -1.03 11.50 17.62
C ASP A 145 0.14 10.95 18.44
N ALA A 146 -0.06 9.81 19.10
CA ALA A 146 0.94 9.22 19.99
C ALA A 146 2.07 8.48 19.23
N TYR A 147 1.74 7.89 18.07
CA TYR A 147 2.69 7.07 17.30
C TYR A 147 3.19 7.73 16.02
N ARG A 148 2.76 8.96 15.72
CA ARG A 148 3.37 9.76 14.66
C ARG A 148 4.68 10.38 15.12
N TYR A 149 5.60 10.52 14.17
CA TYR A 149 6.83 11.26 14.32
C TYR A 149 6.51 12.73 14.55
N THR A 150 7.10 13.29 15.60
CA THR A 150 7.00 14.72 15.92
C THR A 150 8.31 15.40 15.51
N ALA A 151 8.40 15.76 14.22
CA ALA A 151 9.56 16.50 13.72
C ALA A 151 9.60 17.92 14.31
N GLY A 152 10.82 18.40 14.59
CA GLY A 152 11.09 19.81 14.85
C GLY A 152 10.74 20.70 13.64
N ALA A 153 10.78 22.03 13.83
CA ALA A 153 10.28 23.04 12.90
C ALA A 153 10.41 22.66 11.41
N VAL A 154 9.25 22.44 10.79
CA VAL A 154 9.10 22.06 9.38
C VAL A 154 9.65 23.18 8.49
N GLY A 155 10.46 22.82 7.50
CA GLY A 155 10.95 23.76 6.49
C GLY A 155 9.80 24.33 5.66
N THR A 156 10.07 25.42 4.93
CA THR A 156 9.09 26.00 3.99
C THR A 156 9.18 25.41 2.57
N GLY A 157 9.98 24.36 2.38
CA GLY A 157 10.25 23.74 1.09
C GLY A 157 9.18 22.73 0.65
N PRO A 158 9.25 22.25 -0.61
CA PRO A 158 8.46 21.10 -1.07
C PRO A 158 8.75 19.86 -0.21
N ARG A 159 7.71 19.09 0.10
CA ARG A 159 7.82 17.92 0.99
C ARG A 159 7.50 16.61 0.28
N ILE A 160 8.34 15.60 0.43
CA ILE A 160 8.06 14.25 -0.06
C ILE A 160 7.95 13.30 1.12
N ALA A 161 6.93 12.45 1.13
CA ALA A 161 6.93 11.25 1.97
C ALA A 161 7.07 9.99 1.12
N LEU A 162 7.85 9.03 1.62
CA LEU A 162 7.93 7.68 1.08
C LEU A 162 7.33 6.70 2.08
N ILE A 163 6.50 5.80 1.57
CA ILE A 163 5.95 4.68 2.32
C ILE A 163 6.46 3.40 1.68
N VAL A 164 7.21 2.60 2.44
CA VAL A 164 7.65 1.27 2.01
C VAL A 164 6.64 0.25 2.49
N THR A 165 6.06 -0.52 1.57
CA THR A 165 5.06 -1.56 1.83
C THR A 165 5.63 -2.97 1.67
N GLY A 166 4.89 -3.97 2.16
CA GLY A 166 5.22 -5.39 2.10
C GLY A 166 6.19 -5.85 3.19
N LEU A 167 6.50 -5.01 4.19
CA LEU A 167 7.36 -5.44 5.30
C LEU A 167 6.66 -6.52 6.14
N GLY A 168 7.45 -7.34 6.81
CA GLY A 168 7.00 -8.42 7.70
C GLY A 168 6.85 -9.78 7.01
N ILE A 169 6.59 -9.84 5.71
CA ILE A 169 6.46 -11.12 4.97
C ILE A 169 7.78 -11.89 4.99
N ASN A 170 8.90 -11.21 4.69
CA ASN A 170 10.24 -11.73 4.83
C ASN A 170 10.93 -11.02 5.99
N GLU A 171 11.18 -11.73 7.09
CA GLU A 171 11.81 -11.16 8.29
C GLU A 171 13.18 -10.52 7.96
N GLN A 172 14.08 -11.28 7.34
CA GLN A 172 15.43 -10.78 7.05
C GLN A 172 15.40 -9.59 6.08
N GLY A 173 14.63 -9.71 4.99
CA GLY A 173 14.48 -8.61 4.03
C GLY A 173 13.88 -7.35 4.65
N SER A 174 12.98 -7.50 5.63
CA SER A 174 12.42 -6.37 6.37
C SER A 174 13.46 -5.72 7.27
N LEU A 175 14.25 -6.52 8.01
CA LEU A 175 15.34 -6.01 8.86
C LEU A 175 16.42 -5.30 8.03
N ASP A 176 16.78 -5.87 6.88
CA ASP A 176 17.74 -5.27 5.95
C ASP A 176 17.21 -3.95 5.38
N ALA A 177 15.91 -3.87 5.07
CA ALA A 177 15.27 -2.64 4.63
C ALA A 177 15.29 -1.56 5.72
N ILE A 178 14.88 -1.91 6.94
CA ILE A 178 14.89 -1.00 8.10
C ILE A 178 16.30 -0.45 8.35
N ALA A 179 17.33 -1.28 8.24
CA ALA A 179 18.71 -0.85 8.49
C ALA A 179 19.27 0.12 7.42
N GLN A 180 18.69 0.18 6.22
CA GLN A 180 19.18 0.98 5.09
C GLN A 180 18.38 2.26 4.84
N LEU A 181 17.13 2.31 5.28
CA LEU A 181 16.24 3.43 5.02
C LEU A 181 16.50 4.56 6.03
N PRO A 182 16.38 5.84 5.59
CA PRO A 182 16.29 6.96 6.52
C PRO A 182 15.10 6.80 7.49
N ASP A 183 15.25 7.23 8.73
CA ASP A 183 14.23 7.19 9.79
C ASP A 183 12.93 7.91 9.41
N LEU A 184 13.00 8.92 8.54
CA LEU A 184 11.83 9.64 8.03
C LEU A 184 11.00 8.86 6.99
N VAL A 185 11.47 7.70 6.51
CA VAL A 185 10.68 6.82 5.65
C VAL A 185 9.66 6.06 6.50
N THR A 186 8.39 6.12 6.12
CA THR A 186 7.31 5.39 6.79
C THR A 186 7.27 3.94 6.34
N LEU A 187 7.07 3.02 7.28
CA LEU A 187 7.11 1.57 7.02
C LEU A 187 5.74 0.94 7.24
N ALA A 188 5.16 0.39 6.19
CA ALA A 188 3.90 -0.33 6.24
C ALA A 188 4.15 -1.84 6.29
N PHE A 189 3.52 -2.50 7.26
CA PHE A 189 3.71 -3.92 7.52
C PHE A 189 2.49 -4.73 7.08
N ALA A 190 2.75 -5.76 6.28
CA ALA A 190 1.78 -6.77 5.93
C ALA A 190 1.40 -7.62 7.15
N PRO A 191 0.13 -7.99 7.32
CA PRO A 191 -0.40 -8.58 8.55
C PRO A 191 -0.08 -10.08 8.71
N TYR A 192 0.63 -10.68 7.76
CA TYR A 192 0.84 -12.13 7.68
C TYR A 192 2.27 -12.57 7.99
N GLY A 193 3.14 -11.64 8.39
CA GLY A 193 4.49 -11.93 8.83
C GLY A 193 4.54 -12.77 10.11
N LYS A 194 5.53 -13.65 10.23
CA LYS A 194 5.70 -14.51 11.42
C LYS A 194 6.37 -13.81 12.60
N ALA A 195 7.13 -12.75 12.33
CA ALA A 195 7.96 -12.05 13.30
C ALA A 195 7.61 -10.56 13.43
N LEU A 196 6.33 -10.20 13.23
CA LEU A 196 5.88 -8.81 13.16
C LEU A 196 6.25 -8.00 14.39
N GLU A 197 6.04 -8.52 15.60
CA GLU A 197 6.42 -7.84 16.84
C GLU A 197 7.91 -7.45 16.86
N LYS A 198 8.78 -8.36 16.44
CA LYS A 198 10.22 -8.12 16.37
C LYS A 198 10.55 -7.08 15.31
N THR A 199 10.07 -7.24 14.08
CA THR A 199 10.42 -6.33 12.98
C THR A 199 9.85 -4.93 13.19
N VAL A 200 8.63 -4.82 13.73
CA VAL A 200 8.01 -3.54 14.10
C VAL A 200 8.75 -2.89 15.28
N GLY A 201 9.16 -3.68 16.28
CA GLY A 201 9.97 -3.19 17.39
C GLY A 201 11.30 -2.60 16.93
N VAL A 202 11.97 -3.25 15.96
CA VAL A 202 13.20 -2.72 15.35
C VAL A 202 12.92 -1.46 14.53
N ALA A 203 11.87 -1.43 13.71
CA ALA A 203 11.47 -0.25 12.95
C ALA A 203 11.20 0.97 13.84
N ARG A 204 10.36 0.81 14.87
CA ARG A 204 10.06 1.89 15.83
C ARG A 204 11.29 2.30 16.64
N GLY A 205 12.14 1.33 17.01
CA GLY A 205 13.42 1.62 17.68
C GLY A 205 14.44 2.36 16.81
N GLY A 206 14.31 2.24 15.48
CA GLY A 206 15.06 3.03 14.49
C GLY A 206 14.46 4.41 14.20
N GLY A 207 13.34 4.78 14.84
CA GLY A 207 12.69 6.09 14.66
C GLY A 207 11.63 6.14 13.55
N HIS A 208 11.40 5.04 12.83
CA HIS A 208 10.41 4.99 11.77
C HIS A 208 8.97 5.08 12.30
N GLU A 209 8.14 5.82 11.59
CA GLU A 209 6.70 5.64 11.68
C GLU A 209 6.30 4.30 11.06
N VAL A 210 5.33 3.62 11.69
CA VAL A 210 4.83 2.34 11.20
C VAL A 210 3.32 2.40 10.91
N MET A 211 2.90 1.68 9.88
CA MET A 211 1.51 1.52 9.47
C MET A 211 1.14 0.05 9.34
N LEU A 212 -0.14 -0.25 9.51
CA LEU A 212 -0.70 -1.56 9.17
C LEU A 212 -1.21 -1.57 7.72
N GLU A 213 -0.79 -2.57 6.95
CA GLU A 213 -1.41 -2.84 5.66
C GLU A 213 -2.69 -3.65 5.82
N VAL A 214 -3.75 -3.16 5.20
CA VAL A 214 -5.06 -3.79 5.24
C VAL A 214 -5.39 -4.35 3.85
N PRO A 215 -5.44 -5.68 3.69
CA PRO A 215 -5.84 -6.33 2.45
C PRO A 215 -7.28 -6.03 2.07
N LEU A 216 -7.49 -5.45 0.88
CA LEU A 216 -8.80 -5.05 0.37
C LEU A 216 -9.10 -5.72 -0.97
N GLU A 217 -10.38 -6.00 -1.24
CA GLU A 217 -10.81 -6.68 -2.47
C GLU A 217 -10.43 -5.92 -3.76
N PRO A 218 -9.62 -6.52 -4.67
CA PRO A 218 -9.43 -6.02 -6.02
C PRO A 218 -10.57 -6.46 -6.96
N PHE A 219 -10.56 -5.99 -8.22
CA PHE A 219 -11.61 -6.36 -9.19
C PHE A 219 -11.53 -7.82 -9.65
N ASP A 220 -10.34 -8.42 -9.64
CA ASP A 220 -10.02 -9.78 -10.05
C ASP A 220 -9.95 -10.75 -8.87
N TYR A 221 -10.60 -10.44 -7.74
CA TYR A 221 -10.80 -11.39 -6.65
C TYR A 221 -11.76 -12.53 -7.08
N PRO A 222 -11.49 -13.81 -6.77
CA PRO A 222 -10.40 -14.33 -5.94
C PRO A 222 -9.14 -14.76 -6.71
N GLN A 223 -9.00 -14.45 -8.01
CA GLN A 223 -7.80 -14.81 -8.77
C GLN A 223 -6.55 -14.09 -8.26
N ASN A 224 -6.74 -12.87 -7.74
CA ASN A 224 -5.71 -12.10 -7.04
C ASN A 224 -6.17 -11.85 -5.60
N ASP A 225 -5.77 -12.75 -4.70
CA ASP A 225 -6.16 -12.72 -3.29
C ASP A 225 -5.01 -12.17 -2.42
N PRO A 226 -5.14 -10.96 -1.85
CA PRO A 226 -4.10 -10.39 -0.99
C PRO A 226 -4.04 -11.03 0.42
N GLY A 227 -4.95 -11.95 0.75
CA GLY A 227 -4.81 -12.86 1.90
C GLY A 227 -6.13 -13.28 2.56
N PRO A 228 -6.04 -14.17 3.57
CA PRO A 228 -7.22 -14.81 4.17
C PRO A 228 -8.18 -13.85 4.91
N HIS A 229 -7.70 -12.67 5.32
CA HIS A 229 -8.51 -11.64 6.01
C HIS A 229 -8.80 -10.44 5.10
N THR A 230 -8.84 -10.64 3.78
CA THR A 230 -9.25 -9.61 2.82
C THR A 230 -10.67 -9.11 3.13
N LEU A 231 -10.81 -7.79 3.24
CA LEU A 231 -12.10 -7.11 3.37
C LEU A 231 -12.82 -7.15 2.01
N LEU A 232 -14.04 -7.69 1.99
CA LEU A 232 -14.78 -8.00 0.76
C LEU A 232 -16.03 -7.13 0.62
N THR A 233 -16.34 -6.72 -0.60
CA THR A 233 -17.60 -6.04 -0.92
C THR A 233 -18.78 -7.01 -0.87
N GLY A 234 -19.93 -6.53 -0.41
CA GLY A 234 -21.14 -7.34 -0.29
C GLY A 234 -21.15 -8.30 0.91
N GLU A 235 -20.07 -8.33 1.71
CA GLU A 235 -20.11 -9.00 3.01
C GLU A 235 -20.89 -8.16 4.04
N PRO A 236 -21.58 -8.80 5.00
CA PRO A 236 -22.15 -8.08 6.14
C PRO A 236 -21.06 -7.27 6.86
N PRO A 237 -21.31 -5.99 7.23
CA PRO A 237 -20.30 -5.13 7.82
C PRO A 237 -19.55 -5.74 9.01
N ARG A 238 -20.24 -6.53 9.83
CA ARG A 238 -19.65 -7.23 10.98
C ARG A 238 -18.55 -8.21 10.58
N GLN A 239 -18.68 -8.93 9.46
CA GLN A 239 -17.65 -9.88 9.01
C GLN A 239 -16.37 -9.17 8.60
N ASN A 240 -16.51 -8.04 7.90
CA ASN A 240 -15.39 -7.18 7.57
C ASN A 240 -14.75 -6.57 8.83
N LEU A 241 -15.55 -6.13 9.82
CA LEU A 241 -15.01 -5.65 11.10
C LEU A 241 -14.27 -6.74 11.88
N ASP A 242 -14.78 -7.98 11.91
CA ASP A 242 -14.10 -9.10 12.57
C ASP A 242 -12.73 -9.39 11.92
N LYS A 243 -12.64 -9.31 10.58
CA LYS A 243 -11.38 -9.40 9.84
C LYS A 243 -10.46 -8.23 10.16
N LEU A 244 -10.97 -7.00 10.18
CA LEU A 244 -10.20 -5.81 10.54
C LEU A 244 -9.61 -5.92 11.95
N PHE A 245 -10.38 -6.42 12.93
CA PHE A 245 -9.91 -6.60 14.31
C PHE A 245 -8.82 -7.65 14.39
N TRP A 246 -8.92 -8.73 13.62
CA TRP A 246 -7.85 -9.70 13.50
C TRP A 246 -6.57 -9.05 12.95
N LEU A 247 -6.69 -8.25 11.89
CA LEU A 247 -5.56 -7.53 11.26
C LEU A 247 -4.91 -6.53 12.22
N MET A 248 -5.72 -5.75 12.95
CA MET A 248 -5.22 -4.79 13.94
C MET A 248 -4.52 -5.44 15.12
N ALA A 249 -4.88 -6.68 15.45
CA ALA A 249 -4.26 -7.40 16.57
C ALA A 249 -2.90 -8.02 16.22
N ARG A 250 -2.39 -7.85 14.99
CA ARG A 250 -1.11 -8.46 14.57
C ARG A 250 0.11 -7.84 15.24
N PHE A 251 0.06 -6.55 15.50
CA PHE A 251 1.06 -5.77 16.21
C PHE A 251 0.43 -4.46 16.65
N GLY A 252 1.11 -3.65 17.48
CA GLY A 252 0.64 -2.32 17.86
C GLY A 252 1.66 -1.23 17.55
N GLY A 253 1.32 0.01 17.90
CA GLY A 253 2.25 1.14 17.81
C GLY A 253 2.33 1.77 16.42
N TYR A 254 1.33 1.51 15.57
CA TYR A 254 1.12 2.20 14.31
C TYR A 254 0.16 3.38 14.47
N PHE A 255 0.39 4.44 13.69
CA PHE A 255 -0.43 5.66 13.72
C PHE A 255 -1.67 5.56 12.80
N GLY A 256 -1.65 4.64 11.84
CA GLY A 256 -2.70 4.50 10.84
C GLY A 256 -2.58 3.24 10.00
N VAL A 257 -3.48 3.13 9.03
CA VAL A 257 -3.56 2.00 8.10
C VAL A 257 -3.45 2.48 6.66
N ILE A 258 -2.92 1.62 5.80
CA ILE A 258 -2.85 1.82 4.34
C ILE A 258 -3.48 0.61 3.66
N ASN A 259 -4.21 0.82 2.56
CA ASN A 259 -4.75 -0.31 1.81
C ASN A 259 -3.65 -1.06 1.04
N ASN A 260 -3.78 -2.38 1.00
CA ASN A 260 -3.11 -3.23 0.03
C ASN A 260 -4.15 -3.67 -1.02
N MET A 261 -3.96 -3.23 -2.26
CA MET A 261 -4.94 -3.39 -3.35
C MET A 261 -6.27 -2.69 -3.03
N GLY A 262 -7.42 -3.32 -3.29
CA GLY A 262 -8.71 -2.77 -2.89
C GLY A 262 -9.47 -1.96 -3.91
N ALA A 263 -9.08 -1.97 -5.19
CA ALA A 263 -9.71 -1.08 -6.17
C ALA A 263 -11.24 -1.25 -6.30
N ARG A 264 -11.76 -2.45 -5.99
CA ARG A 264 -13.20 -2.71 -5.91
C ARG A 264 -13.77 -2.28 -4.55
N PHE A 265 -13.10 -2.62 -3.45
CA PHE A 265 -13.54 -2.26 -2.09
C PHE A 265 -13.60 -0.74 -1.87
N THR A 266 -12.54 -0.02 -2.22
CA THR A 266 -12.45 1.43 -2.01
C THR A 266 -13.45 2.22 -2.85
N ALA A 267 -13.99 1.63 -3.92
CA ALA A 267 -15.06 2.22 -4.73
C ALA A 267 -16.48 1.98 -4.17
N SER A 268 -16.63 1.15 -3.13
CA SER A 268 -17.92 0.84 -2.51
C SER A 268 -18.11 1.60 -1.21
N ALA A 269 -18.88 2.70 -1.25
CA ALA A 269 -19.19 3.47 -0.04
C ALA A 269 -19.94 2.65 1.02
N ALA A 270 -20.81 1.73 0.60
CA ALA A 270 -21.60 0.90 1.50
C ALA A 270 -20.75 -0.08 2.32
N ASP A 271 -19.73 -0.66 1.69
CA ASP A 271 -18.83 -1.62 2.35
C ASP A 271 -17.70 -0.91 3.11
N PHE A 272 -17.24 0.24 2.60
CA PHE A 272 -16.08 0.93 3.15
C PHE A 272 -16.44 1.88 4.31
N ASN A 273 -17.64 2.48 4.33
CA ASN A 273 -18.02 3.40 5.41
C ASN A 273 -17.90 2.80 6.81
N PRO A 274 -18.39 1.57 7.10
CA PRO A 274 -18.24 0.97 8.42
C PRO A 274 -16.79 0.79 8.86
N ILE A 275 -15.87 0.55 7.92
CA ILE A 275 -14.44 0.44 8.20
C ILE A 275 -13.86 1.81 8.54
N MET A 276 -14.21 2.84 7.79
CA MET A 276 -13.74 4.20 8.05
C MET A 276 -14.29 4.76 9.37
N GLU A 277 -15.55 4.46 9.71
CA GLU A 277 -16.16 4.79 10.99
C GLU A 277 -15.38 4.15 12.16
N GLU A 278 -15.01 2.88 12.02
CA GLU A 278 -14.20 2.18 13.01
C GLU A 278 -12.79 2.77 13.15
N LEU A 279 -12.14 3.16 12.05
CA LEU A 279 -10.83 3.82 12.11
C LEU A 279 -10.93 5.18 12.84
N GLY A 280 -11.99 5.96 12.59
CA GLY A 280 -12.26 7.21 13.29
C GLY A 280 -12.50 7.00 14.79
N ALA A 281 -13.32 6.01 15.15
CA ALA A 281 -13.58 5.64 16.54
C ALA A 281 -12.32 5.17 17.30
N ARG A 282 -11.32 4.66 16.59
CA ARG A 282 -10.03 4.24 17.16
C ARG A 282 -8.96 5.34 17.13
N GLY A 283 -9.23 6.48 16.49
CA GLY A 283 -8.25 7.56 16.36
C GLY A 283 -7.06 7.19 15.48
N LEU A 284 -7.28 6.39 14.44
CA LEU A 284 -6.26 6.00 13.45
C LEU A 284 -6.33 6.88 12.21
N GLY A 285 -5.19 7.07 11.54
CA GLY A 285 -5.16 7.66 10.19
C GLY A 285 -5.40 6.62 9.08
N TYR A 286 -5.79 7.09 7.89
CA TYR A 286 -5.90 6.28 6.69
C TYR A 286 -5.12 6.89 5.53
N ILE A 287 -4.27 6.10 4.87
CA ILE A 287 -3.64 6.47 3.60
C ILE A 287 -4.23 5.61 2.49
N ASP A 288 -4.74 6.27 1.45
CA ASP A 288 -5.11 5.62 0.19
C ASP A 288 -3.85 5.45 -0.67
N ASP A 289 -3.51 4.23 -1.06
CA ASP A 289 -2.35 3.92 -1.91
C ASP A 289 -2.46 4.49 -3.34
N GLY A 290 -3.62 5.07 -3.69
CA GLY A 290 -3.88 5.71 -4.97
C GLY A 290 -4.21 4.72 -6.09
N SER A 291 -4.24 3.42 -5.83
CA SER A 291 -4.44 2.36 -6.83
C SER A 291 -5.81 2.43 -7.54
N SER A 292 -6.79 3.12 -6.96
CA SER A 292 -8.13 3.28 -7.53
C SER A 292 -8.55 4.74 -7.70
N ASN A 293 -8.69 5.18 -8.96
CA ASN A 293 -9.25 6.50 -9.29
C ASN A 293 -10.74 6.65 -8.89
N ARG A 294 -11.41 5.56 -8.52
CA ARG A 294 -12.81 5.55 -8.08
C ARG A 294 -12.97 5.46 -6.58
N SER A 295 -11.86 5.49 -5.83
CA SER A 295 -11.89 5.42 -4.38
C SER A 295 -12.73 6.55 -3.79
N VAL A 296 -13.62 6.21 -2.86
CA VAL A 296 -14.42 7.14 -2.07
C VAL A 296 -13.79 7.44 -0.70
N SER A 297 -12.57 6.94 -0.46
CA SER A 297 -11.85 7.04 0.81
C SER A 297 -11.78 8.46 1.36
N GLN A 298 -11.45 9.46 0.54
CA GLN A 298 -11.33 10.86 0.96
C GLN A 298 -12.64 11.40 1.56
N GLN A 299 -13.77 11.12 0.90
CA GLN A 299 -15.08 11.57 1.38
C GLN A 299 -15.45 10.88 2.70
N LEU A 300 -15.20 9.57 2.79
CA LEU A 300 -15.50 8.80 3.99
C LEU A 300 -14.60 9.23 5.16
N ALA A 301 -13.31 9.45 4.92
CA ALA A 301 -12.37 9.87 5.95
C ALA A 301 -12.77 11.22 6.53
N GLY A 302 -13.11 12.20 5.68
CA GLY A 302 -13.62 13.50 6.13
C GLY A 302 -14.94 13.42 6.91
N SER A 303 -15.83 12.47 6.56
CA SER A 303 -17.11 12.28 7.27
C SER A 303 -16.96 11.60 8.62
N ASN A 304 -15.85 10.89 8.84
CA ASN A 304 -15.57 10.12 10.06
C ASN A 304 -14.40 10.70 10.87
N GLU A 305 -13.95 11.92 10.55
CA GLU A 305 -12.84 12.62 11.23
C GLU A 305 -11.52 11.82 11.26
N VAL A 306 -11.27 11.03 10.21
CA VAL A 306 -10.06 10.23 10.05
C VAL A 306 -8.98 11.07 9.35
N PRO A 307 -7.80 11.28 9.95
CA PRO A 307 -6.67 11.91 9.27
C PRO A 307 -6.36 11.17 7.97
N TYR A 308 -6.24 11.92 6.87
CA TYR A 308 -6.24 11.33 5.55
C TYR A 308 -5.11 11.86 4.66
N ALA A 309 -4.51 10.97 3.87
CA ALA A 309 -3.75 11.34 2.69
C ALA A 309 -3.94 10.32 1.57
N ARG A 310 -3.52 10.69 0.37
CA ARG A 310 -3.55 9.84 -0.81
C ARG A 310 -2.19 9.86 -1.51
N ALA A 311 -1.65 8.67 -1.75
CA ALA A 311 -0.46 8.53 -2.57
C ALA A 311 -0.74 8.86 -4.03
N ARG A 312 0.27 9.45 -4.67
CA ARG A 312 0.19 9.89 -6.08
C ARG A 312 0.88 8.91 -7.02
N ILE A 313 1.95 8.29 -6.54
CA ILE A 313 2.89 7.56 -7.39
C ILE A 313 3.28 6.24 -6.74
N LEU A 314 3.13 5.14 -7.48
CA LEU A 314 3.79 3.87 -7.19
C LEU A 314 5.17 3.88 -7.85
N VAL A 315 6.20 3.95 -7.03
CA VAL A 315 7.58 4.24 -7.46
C VAL A 315 8.19 3.09 -8.24
N ASP A 316 7.94 1.86 -7.81
CA ASP A 316 8.62 0.65 -8.30
C ASP A 316 7.70 -0.30 -9.05
N ALA A 317 6.65 0.23 -9.70
CA ALA A 317 5.79 -0.53 -10.61
C ALA A 317 6.58 -1.31 -11.67
N ASN A 318 7.71 -0.75 -12.12
CA ASN A 318 8.76 -1.49 -12.82
C ASN A 318 10.01 -1.54 -11.93
N PRO A 319 10.41 -2.71 -11.40
CA PRO A 319 11.50 -2.85 -10.42
C PRO A 319 12.89 -2.82 -11.09
N ALA A 320 13.11 -1.86 -11.98
CA ALA A 320 14.39 -1.58 -12.61
C ALA A 320 14.90 -0.22 -12.11
N ARG A 321 16.17 -0.14 -11.69
CA ARG A 321 16.75 1.08 -11.09
C ARG A 321 16.49 2.34 -11.93
N ALA A 322 16.68 2.26 -13.25
CA ALA A 322 16.44 3.39 -14.14
C ALA A 322 14.97 3.85 -14.16
N SER A 323 14.02 2.90 -14.13
CA SER A 323 12.59 3.19 -14.04
C SER A 323 12.23 3.79 -12.68
N ILE A 324 12.77 3.25 -11.59
CA ILE A 324 12.57 3.78 -10.23
C ILE A 324 13.06 5.23 -10.15
N LEU A 325 14.27 5.53 -10.61
CA LEU A 325 14.80 6.90 -10.62
C LEU A 325 13.96 7.85 -11.48
N SER A 326 13.49 7.39 -12.65
CA SER A 326 12.58 8.17 -13.50
C SER A 326 11.27 8.50 -12.78
N THR A 327 10.72 7.55 -12.03
CA THR A 327 9.49 7.74 -11.26
C THR A 327 9.72 8.64 -10.04
N LEU A 328 10.87 8.53 -9.37
CA LEU A 328 11.27 9.43 -8.28
C LEU A 328 11.44 10.88 -8.76
N ALA A 329 11.99 11.10 -9.95
CA ALA A 329 12.03 12.44 -10.56
C ALA A 329 10.61 13.00 -10.84
N SER A 330 9.66 12.12 -11.20
CA SER A 330 8.25 12.51 -11.33
C SER A 330 7.64 12.87 -9.96
N LEU A 331 8.02 12.17 -8.89
CA LEU A 331 7.61 12.47 -7.52
C LEU A 331 8.17 13.81 -7.02
N GLU A 332 9.42 14.11 -7.35
CA GLU A 332 10.01 15.44 -7.10
C GLU A 332 9.23 16.55 -7.81
N THR A 333 8.88 16.32 -9.08
CA THR A 333 8.10 17.28 -9.87
C THR A 333 6.71 17.51 -9.25
N GLU A 334 6.02 16.44 -8.86
CA GLU A 334 4.73 16.51 -8.18
C GLU A 334 4.81 17.34 -6.88
N ALA A 335 5.85 17.12 -6.07
CA ALA A 335 6.07 17.87 -4.83
C ALA A 335 6.39 19.35 -5.10
N LEU A 336 7.18 19.65 -6.13
CA LEU A 336 7.50 21.03 -6.52
C LEU A 336 6.26 21.79 -7.01
N GLU A 337 5.37 21.12 -7.73
CA GLU A 337 4.15 21.74 -8.28
C GLU A 337 3.04 21.91 -7.24
N HIS A 338 2.86 20.92 -6.34
CA HIS A 338 1.74 20.88 -5.40
C HIS A 338 2.15 21.17 -3.95
N GLY A 339 3.43 21.42 -3.69
CA GLY A 339 4.01 21.63 -2.37
C GLY A 339 4.30 20.35 -1.59
N SER A 340 3.64 19.24 -1.92
CA SER A 340 3.96 17.93 -1.34
C SER A 340 3.51 16.75 -2.20
N ALA A 341 4.20 15.61 -2.07
CA ALA A 341 3.80 14.37 -2.71
C ALA A 341 4.10 13.13 -1.83
N ILE A 342 3.31 12.07 -2.02
CA ILE A 342 3.52 10.77 -1.35
C ILE A 342 3.78 9.71 -2.41
N GLY A 343 4.90 8.99 -2.26
CA GLY A 343 5.28 7.83 -3.07
C GLY A 343 5.16 6.53 -2.29
N ILE A 344 4.60 5.49 -2.92
CA ILE A 344 4.60 4.12 -2.40
C ILE A 344 5.70 3.31 -3.07
N VAL A 345 6.41 2.50 -2.29
CA VAL A 345 7.52 1.66 -2.75
C VAL A 345 7.36 0.27 -2.13
N SER A 346 7.61 -0.80 -2.88
CA SER A 346 7.64 -2.14 -2.29
C SER A 346 8.99 -2.41 -1.63
N ALA A 347 9.03 -3.28 -0.61
CA ALA A 347 10.26 -3.70 0.08
C ALA A 347 11.17 -4.64 -0.76
N LEU A 348 11.41 -4.30 -2.03
CA LEU A 348 12.34 -5.02 -2.91
C LEU A 348 13.77 -4.50 -2.70
N PRO A 349 14.81 -5.36 -2.68
CA PRO A 349 16.19 -4.92 -2.43
C PRO A 349 16.66 -3.78 -3.34
N ILE A 350 16.32 -3.85 -4.64
CA ILE A 350 16.68 -2.79 -5.61
C ILE A 350 15.94 -1.47 -5.33
N SER A 351 14.68 -1.55 -4.89
CA SER A 351 13.88 -0.38 -4.53
C SER A 351 14.45 0.30 -3.31
N ILE A 352 14.72 -0.46 -2.24
CA ILE A 352 15.33 0.04 -0.99
C ILE A 352 16.66 0.74 -1.25
N GLN A 353 17.56 0.08 -1.98
CA GLN A 353 18.86 0.67 -2.30
C GLN A 353 18.70 1.99 -3.07
N THR A 354 17.84 2.00 -4.09
CA THR A 354 17.66 3.17 -4.96
C THR A 354 17.05 4.35 -4.20
N ILE A 355 16.04 4.12 -3.35
CA ILE A 355 15.42 5.21 -2.57
C ILE A 355 16.33 5.70 -1.45
N SER A 356 17.16 4.83 -0.85
CA SER A 356 18.15 5.24 0.15
C SER A 356 19.18 6.18 -0.47
N GLU A 357 19.78 5.80 -1.62
CA GLU A 357 20.71 6.65 -2.38
C GLU A 357 20.07 7.97 -2.80
N TRP A 358 18.86 7.92 -3.36
CA TRP A 358 18.12 9.10 -3.82
C TRP A 358 17.76 10.07 -2.68
N SER A 359 17.34 9.54 -1.53
CA SER A 359 16.91 10.35 -0.39
C SER A 359 18.04 11.23 0.17
N ALA A 360 19.29 10.77 0.07
CA ALA A 360 20.46 11.53 0.48
C ALA A 360 20.74 12.75 -0.40
N GLU A 361 20.14 12.84 -1.59
CA GLU A 361 20.30 13.96 -2.52
C GLU A 361 19.22 15.04 -2.36
N LEU A 362 18.15 14.78 -1.57
CA LEU A 362 16.99 15.66 -1.48
C LEU A 362 17.30 17.04 -0.88
N ASP A 363 18.13 17.08 0.17
CA ASP A 363 18.54 18.33 0.81
C ASP A 363 19.26 19.26 -0.19
N ALA A 364 20.11 18.71 -1.05
CA ALA A 364 20.80 19.47 -2.08
C ALA A 364 19.85 20.03 -3.16
N LYS A 365 18.67 19.42 -3.32
CA LYS A 365 17.59 19.87 -4.20
C LYS A 365 16.61 20.83 -3.49
N GLY A 366 16.77 21.07 -2.19
CA GLY A 366 15.86 21.88 -1.39
C GLY A 366 14.50 21.24 -1.17
N ILE A 367 14.42 19.91 -1.25
CA ILE A 367 13.21 19.11 -1.01
C ILE A 367 13.37 18.42 0.35
N GLU A 368 12.35 18.48 1.20
CA GLU A 368 12.37 17.87 2.52
C GLU A 368 11.74 16.47 2.47
N LEU A 369 12.47 15.44 2.90
CA LEU A 369 11.89 14.14 3.21
C LEU A 369 11.14 14.24 4.53
N VAL A 370 9.87 13.85 4.56
CA VAL A 370 9.05 13.86 5.78
C VAL A 370 8.34 12.52 5.97
N PRO A 371 8.01 12.15 7.21
CA PRO A 371 7.15 10.99 7.47
C PRO A 371 5.75 11.22 6.90
N ALA A 372 5.06 10.13 6.55
CA ALA A 372 3.77 10.21 5.86
C ALA A 372 2.70 10.93 6.68
N SER A 373 2.72 10.81 8.01
CA SER A 373 1.77 11.51 8.89
C SER A 373 1.84 13.04 8.78
N ALA A 374 3.00 13.60 8.41
CA ALA A 374 3.19 15.04 8.25
C ALA A 374 2.45 15.64 7.05
N LEU A 375 1.99 14.78 6.13
CA LEU A 375 1.23 15.14 4.94
C LEU A 375 -0.26 14.79 5.05
N MET A 376 -0.71 14.27 6.19
CA MET A 376 -2.10 13.93 6.46
C MET A 376 -2.86 15.11 7.08
N GLN A 377 -4.13 15.27 6.68
CA GLN A 377 -5.01 16.35 7.12
C GLN A 377 -6.29 15.81 7.76
#